data_AF-A0ABD5ZL03-F1
#
_entry.id   AF-A0ABD5ZL03-F1
#
_cell.length_a   1.000
_cell.length_b   1.000
_cell.length_c   1.000
_cell.angle_alpha   90.00
_cell.angle_beta   90.00
_cell.angle_gamma   90.00
#
_symmetry.space_group_name_H-M   'P 1'
#
loop_
_entity.id
_entity.type
_entity.pdbx_description
1 polymer ?
#
loop_
_entity_poly.entity_id
_entity_poly.type
_entity_poly.pdbx_seq_one_letter_code
_entity_poly.pdbx_strand_id
1 'polypeptide(L)'
;MSEQASSPAGEVRVVGTAHVSADSVAEVEGVIAAERPDVVAVELDEGRYRQLKGETPDDLDAADLLRGNTVFQFLAYWMLSYVQARLGDQFDITPGADMLAGIETAEELGIDVALVDRDIQTTVQRFWARLSAVEKLKLVGSLALGAGEPGAVAVGLGGAIAAFLAVPVVAFLGPVLVPAVSLPALGLPGVAAGLAESAFGLLLGLIDFLAVAAVGAALLAPPLYLLFALTAPDEEYEELDMSDLTEADVVTAMMEEFRQFSPGGAEALIDERDAFIAHRLVALRESGQRVVAVVGAGHREGIERYLDAPETLPPMESLVGTQSSGFSVYKAFGYLFTLGFFAFFGLLVMATVTGVEGASSDLLLRLFGTWFIVNAVFSAGLAKLAGAHWSSAGVGGAVAWLTSVNPLLAPGWFAGYVELRYLNVNVADIGTLNDIIGDEERPVRDLLADLREVPLFRLIAVVALTNVGSFIGSWFFASVLLPEVFEGYTLNDVLRLMVQGASNSIDIIAGLL
;
A
#
# COMPACT_ATOMS: atom_id res chain seq x y z
N MET A 1 -54.78 4.53 35.90
CA MET A 1 -53.84 5.24 35.01
C MET A 1 -52.62 5.52 35.86
N SER A 2 -51.57 4.71 35.76
CA SER A 2 -50.31 5.01 36.45
C SER A 2 -49.57 6.05 35.63
N GLU A 3 -49.27 7.19 36.25
CA GLU A 3 -48.27 8.13 35.74
C GLU A 3 -46.97 7.34 35.54
N GLN A 4 -46.59 7.09 34.28
CA GLN A 4 -45.22 6.80 33.95
C GLN A 4 -44.47 8.11 34.20
N ALA A 5 -43.76 8.18 35.33
CA ALA A 5 -42.75 9.19 35.55
C ALA A 5 -41.84 9.19 34.31
N SER A 6 -41.76 10.32 33.60
CA SER A 6 -40.81 10.49 32.51
C SER A 6 -39.43 10.20 33.07
N SER A 7 -38.74 9.17 32.55
CA SER A 7 -37.32 9.00 32.80
C SER A 7 -36.62 10.34 32.56
N PRO A 8 -35.69 10.78 33.43
CA PRO A 8 -34.95 12.01 33.18
C PRO A 8 -34.35 11.93 31.78
N ALA A 9 -34.49 13.01 31.01
CA ALA A 9 -33.83 13.09 29.71
C ALA A 9 -32.32 12.90 29.96
N GLY A 10 -31.70 11.97 29.22
CA GLY A 10 -30.25 11.79 29.31
C GLY A 10 -29.54 13.10 28.92
N GLU A 11 -28.31 13.26 29.37
CA GLU A 11 -27.51 14.45 29.17
C GLU A 11 -26.09 14.05 28.77
N VAL A 12 -25.46 14.84 27.89
CA VAL A 12 -24.06 14.64 27.50
C VAL A 12 -23.31 15.94 27.80
N ARG A 13 -22.29 15.85 28.64
CA ARG A 13 -21.34 16.92 28.89
C ARG A 13 -20.03 16.60 28.18
N VAL A 14 -19.63 17.44 27.24
CA VAL A 14 -18.37 17.28 26.49
C VAL A 14 -17.23 17.98 27.24
N VAL A 15 -16.13 17.28 27.45
CA VAL A 15 -14.89 17.78 28.04
C VAL A 15 -13.82 17.69 26.95
N GLY A 16 -13.39 18.85 26.46
CA GLY A 16 -12.34 18.94 25.45
C GLY A 16 -10.95 18.85 26.10
N THR A 17 -10.09 17.95 25.64
CA THR A 17 -8.75 17.76 26.19
C THR A 17 -7.66 18.11 25.17
N ALA A 18 -6.56 18.67 25.65
CA ALA A 18 -5.32 18.78 24.89
C ALA A 18 -4.49 17.52 25.17
N HIS A 19 -4.40 16.62 24.20
CA HIS A 19 -3.87 15.25 24.30
C HIS A 19 -2.41 15.05 24.76
N VAL A 20 -1.80 16.09 25.32
CA VAL A 20 -0.41 16.15 25.79
C VAL A 20 -0.24 17.10 27.00
N SER A 21 -1.30 17.45 27.74
CA SER A 21 -1.21 18.37 28.89
C SER A 21 -1.59 17.70 30.21
N ALA A 22 -0.75 17.86 31.23
CA ALA A 22 -1.04 17.42 32.60
C ALA A 22 -2.26 18.14 33.20
N ASP A 23 -2.53 19.37 32.75
CA ASP A 23 -3.69 20.13 33.20
C ASP A 23 -5.00 19.54 32.65
N SER A 24 -4.98 18.98 31.43
CA SER A 24 -6.13 18.26 30.86
C SER A 24 -6.47 16.99 31.63
N VAL A 25 -5.46 16.26 32.13
CA VAL A 25 -5.66 15.08 32.98
C VAL A 25 -6.40 15.47 34.26
N ALA A 26 -5.90 16.49 34.97
CA ALA A 26 -6.50 16.94 36.22
C ALA A 26 -7.92 17.49 36.04
N GLU A 27 -8.19 18.16 34.91
CA GLU A 27 -9.55 18.62 34.58
C GLU A 27 -10.51 17.44 34.38
N VAL A 28 -10.11 16.42 33.62
CA VAL A 28 -10.93 15.22 33.36
C VAL A 28 -11.25 14.50 34.67
N GLU A 29 -10.25 14.22 35.50
CA GLU A 29 -10.43 13.59 36.82
C GLU A 29 -11.41 14.41 37.69
N GLY A 30 -11.20 15.73 37.75
CA GLY A 30 -12.02 16.65 38.53
C GLY A 30 -13.48 16.68 38.09
N VAL A 31 -13.73 16.73 36.77
CA VAL A 31 -15.09 16.74 36.21
C VAL A 31 -15.80 15.40 36.47
N ILE A 32 -15.16 14.27 36.23
CA ILE A 32 -15.76 12.94 36.44
C ILE A 32 -16.10 12.75 37.92
N ALA A 33 -15.18 13.11 38.83
CA ALA A 33 -15.39 12.98 40.27
C ALA A 33 -16.52 13.87 40.79
N ALA A 34 -16.69 15.08 40.22
CA ALA A 34 -17.72 16.03 40.61
C ALA A 34 -19.10 15.66 40.06
N GLU A 35 -19.19 15.31 38.77
CA GLU A 35 -20.46 15.04 38.08
C GLU A 35 -21.04 13.66 38.43
N ARG A 36 -20.17 12.66 38.67
CA ARG A 36 -20.55 11.25 38.83
C ARG A 36 -21.57 10.79 37.79
N PRO A 37 -21.18 10.79 36.50
CA PRO A 37 -22.04 10.36 35.41
C PRO A 37 -22.38 8.87 35.52
N ASP A 38 -23.36 8.44 34.74
CA ASP A 38 -23.71 7.03 34.60
C ASP A 38 -22.73 6.31 33.66
N VAL A 39 -22.18 7.05 32.68
CA VAL A 39 -21.17 6.56 31.73
C VAL A 39 -20.09 7.63 31.48
N VAL A 40 -18.83 7.22 31.42
CA VAL A 40 -17.73 8.02 30.84
C VAL A 40 -17.47 7.54 29.41
N ALA A 41 -17.72 8.41 28.45
CA ALA A 41 -17.44 8.16 27.04
C ALA A 41 -16.06 8.72 26.68
N VAL A 42 -15.20 7.95 26.02
CA VAL A 42 -13.85 8.38 25.65
C VAL A 42 -13.63 8.26 24.14
N GLU A 43 -12.98 9.26 23.55
CA GLU A 43 -12.57 9.28 22.14
C GLU A 43 -11.41 8.31 21.89
N LEU A 44 -11.71 7.02 22.00
CA LEU A 44 -10.76 5.95 21.82
C LEU A 44 -11.44 4.76 21.15
N ASP A 45 -10.75 4.12 20.21
CA ASP A 45 -11.19 2.86 19.63
C ASP A 45 -10.66 1.66 20.44
N GLU A 46 -11.29 0.51 20.25
CA GLU A 46 -10.97 -0.74 20.94
C GLU A 46 -9.49 -1.15 20.79
N GLY A 47 -8.89 -0.97 19.61
CA GLY A 47 -7.50 -1.32 19.35
C GLY A 47 -6.52 -0.43 20.12
N ARG A 48 -6.77 0.88 20.12
CA ARG A 48 -5.98 1.83 20.90
C ARG A 48 -6.17 1.66 22.41
N TYR A 49 -7.36 1.32 22.87
CA TYR A 49 -7.63 1.00 24.28
C TYR A 49 -6.77 -0.16 24.77
N ARG A 50 -6.76 -1.27 24.05
CA ARG A 50 -5.93 -2.45 24.37
C ARG A 50 -4.44 -2.11 24.39
N GLN A 51 -3.98 -1.33 23.41
CA GLN A 51 -2.59 -0.89 23.34
C GLN A 51 -2.19 -0.04 24.56
N LEU A 52 -3.06 0.88 25.00
CA LEU A 52 -2.82 1.71 26.19
C LEU A 52 -2.84 0.89 27.49
N LYS A 53 -3.63 -0.18 27.57
CA LYS A 53 -3.60 -1.15 28.68
C LYS A 53 -2.40 -2.12 28.61
N GLY A 54 -1.52 -1.97 27.62
CA GLY A 54 -0.31 -2.79 27.47
C GLY A 54 -0.56 -4.18 26.87
N GLU A 55 -1.74 -4.40 26.27
CA GLU A 55 -2.01 -5.62 25.52
C GLU A 55 -1.31 -5.56 24.16
N THR A 56 -0.59 -6.61 23.80
CA THR A 56 -0.05 -6.78 22.45
C THR A 56 -1.19 -6.89 21.45
N PRO A 57 -1.16 -6.16 20.31
CA PRO A 57 -2.17 -6.31 19.27
C PRO A 57 -2.28 -7.78 18.84
N ASP A 58 -3.51 -8.30 18.74
CA ASP A 58 -3.76 -9.66 18.25
C ASP A 58 -3.11 -9.86 16.88
N ASP A 59 -2.61 -11.08 16.65
CA ASP A 59 -1.98 -11.52 15.39
C ASP A 59 -2.80 -11.05 14.18
N LEU A 60 -2.20 -10.25 13.29
CA LEU A 60 -2.82 -9.96 12.00
C LEU A 60 -3.03 -11.29 11.28
N ASP A 61 -4.29 -11.58 10.92
CA ASP A 61 -4.62 -12.79 10.20
C ASP A 61 -3.87 -12.76 8.85
N ALA A 62 -2.85 -13.59 8.71
CA ALA A 62 -1.84 -13.44 7.66
C ALA A 62 -2.41 -13.60 6.23
N ALA A 63 -3.64 -14.09 6.10
CA ALA A 63 -4.41 -14.10 4.87
C ALA A 63 -4.91 -12.71 4.42
N ASP A 64 -5.13 -11.79 5.35
CA ASP A 64 -5.54 -10.40 5.07
C ASP A 64 -4.36 -9.52 4.67
N LEU A 65 -3.12 -9.93 4.97
CA LEU A 65 -1.88 -9.34 4.44
C LEU A 65 -1.71 -9.53 2.91
N LEU A 66 -2.45 -10.48 2.32
CA LEU A 66 -2.36 -10.80 0.89
C LEU A 66 -3.55 -10.25 0.08
N ARG A 67 -4.60 -9.73 0.73
CA ARG A 67 -5.81 -9.22 0.08
C ARG A 67 -5.82 -7.69 -0.01
N GLY A 68 -4.92 -7.08 -0.78
CA GLY A 68 -5.07 -5.74 -1.39
C GLY A 68 -5.26 -4.48 -0.50
N ASN A 69 -5.82 -4.59 0.71
CA ASN A 69 -6.02 -3.50 1.68
C ASN A 69 -4.78 -3.30 2.57
N THR A 70 -3.84 -4.25 2.55
CA THR A 70 -2.63 -4.28 3.37
C THR A 70 -1.68 -3.13 3.07
N VAL A 71 -1.61 -2.67 1.81
CA VAL A 71 -0.74 -1.54 1.45
C VAL A 71 -1.21 -0.27 2.14
N PHE A 72 -2.53 -0.07 2.22
CA PHE A 72 -3.11 1.09 2.90
C PHE A 72 -3.00 0.98 4.42
N GLN A 73 -3.17 -0.23 4.98
CA GLN A 73 -2.96 -0.48 6.40
C GLN A 73 -1.50 -0.27 6.80
N PHE A 74 -0.55 -0.74 5.98
CA PHE A 74 0.88 -0.54 6.19
C PHE A 74 1.25 0.95 6.08
N LEU A 75 0.74 1.64 5.07
CA LEU A 75 0.94 3.08 4.91
C LEU A 75 0.34 3.87 6.08
N ALA A 76 -0.83 3.46 6.59
CA ALA A 76 -1.48 4.04 7.75
C ALA A 76 -0.62 3.89 9.01
N TYR A 77 -0.15 2.67 9.30
CA TYR A 77 0.71 2.41 10.45
C TYR A 77 2.06 3.09 10.34
N TRP A 78 2.68 3.11 9.16
CA TRP A 78 3.95 3.79 8.93
C TRP A 78 3.81 5.31 9.12
N MET A 79 2.76 5.91 8.58
CA MET A 79 2.46 7.34 8.77
C MET A 79 2.16 7.65 10.24
N LEU A 80 1.37 6.82 10.91
CA LEU A 80 1.07 6.98 12.34
C LEU A 80 2.34 6.87 13.18
N SER A 81 3.22 5.91 12.88
CA SER A 81 4.51 5.75 13.55
C SER A 81 5.43 6.94 13.30
N TYR A 82 5.46 7.50 12.08
CA TYR A 82 6.20 8.72 11.78
C TYR A 82 5.69 9.94 12.57
N VAL A 83 4.36 10.14 12.60
CA VAL A 83 3.73 11.21 13.39
C VAL A 83 3.98 11.02 14.89
N GLN A 84 3.88 9.78 15.38
CA GLN A 84 4.18 9.42 16.78
C GLN A 84 5.64 9.69 17.14
N ALA A 85 6.59 9.30 16.28
CA ALA A 85 8.02 9.54 16.49
C ALA A 85 8.35 11.04 16.53
N ARG A 86 7.68 11.85 15.69
CA ARG A 86 7.91 13.31 15.63
C ARG A 86 7.33 14.07 16.83
N LEU A 87 6.20 13.60 17.37
CA LEU A 87 5.52 14.25 18.51
C LEU A 87 6.06 13.80 19.88
N GLY A 88 6.51 12.55 20.00
CA GLY A 88 7.04 12.00 21.25
C GLY A 88 8.27 12.75 21.79
N ASP A 89 9.13 13.25 20.90
CA ASP A 89 10.37 13.93 21.27
C ASP A 89 10.19 15.37 21.78
N GLN A 90 9.05 16.02 21.51
CA GLN A 90 8.84 17.44 21.89
C GLN A 90 8.08 17.66 23.21
N PHE A 91 7.31 16.67 23.70
CA PHE A 91 6.33 16.92 24.77
C PHE A 91 6.39 15.98 25.99
N ASP A 92 7.31 15.01 26.06
CA ASP A 92 7.59 14.12 27.23
C ASP A 92 6.32 13.54 27.94
N ILE A 93 5.21 13.39 27.20
CA ILE A 93 3.90 12.92 27.67
C ILE A 93 3.38 11.88 26.68
N THR A 94 2.88 10.75 27.20
CA THR A 94 2.31 9.67 26.39
C THR A 94 1.00 10.13 25.73
N PRO A 95 0.89 10.13 24.38
CA PRO A 95 -0.35 10.51 23.70
C PRO A 95 -1.54 9.67 24.17
N GLY A 96 -2.60 10.33 24.64
CA GLY A 96 -3.81 9.67 25.17
C GLY A 96 -3.81 9.44 26.69
N ALA A 97 -2.88 10.04 27.44
CA ALA A 97 -2.86 9.99 28.90
C ALA A 97 -4.13 10.59 29.55
N ASP A 98 -4.69 11.64 28.95
CA ASP A 98 -5.97 12.26 29.31
C ASP A 98 -7.15 11.28 29.18
N MET A 99 -7.22 10.53 28.08
CA MET A 99 -8.24 9.52 27.84
C MET A 99 -8.09 8.35 28.81
N LEU A 100 -6.86 7.90 29.05
CA LEU A 100 -6.57 6.84 30.01
C LEU A 100 -6.97 7.24 31.43
N ALA A 101 -6.65 8.47 31.86
CA ALA A 101 -7.05 8.99 33.16
C ALA A 101 -8.58 9.02 33.33
N GLY A 102 -9.32 9.37 32.27
CA GLY A 102 -10.78 9.29 32.27
C GLY A 102 -11.31 7.87 32.49
N ILE A 103 -10.70 6.88 31.84
CA ILE A 103 -11.04 5.46 31.99
C ILE A 103 -10.70 4.97 33.41
N GLU A 104 -9.49 5.26 33.90
CA GLU A 104 -9.04 4.84 35.24
C GLU A 104 -9.92 5.46 36.33
N THR A 105 -10.25 6.75 36.22
CA THR A 105 -11.17 7.43 37.16
C THR A 105 -12.56 6.81 37.15
N ALA A 106 -13.08 6.44 35.98
CA ALA A 106 -14.36 5.77 35.86
C ALA A 106 -14.32 4.37 36.51
N GLU A 107 -13.28 3.59 36.24
CA GLU A 107 -13.05 2.26 36.84
C GLU A 107 -12.96 2.35 38.39
N GLU A 108 -12.23 3.33 38.93
CA GLU A 108 -12.09 3.57 40.37
C GLU A 108 -13.42 3.94 41.05
N LEU A 109 -14.25 4.71 40.36
CA LEU A 109 -15.56 5.14 40.86
C LEU A 109 -16.69 4.14 40.57
N GLY A 110 -16.41 3.06 39.83
CA GLY A 110 -17.38 2.05 39.42
C GLY A 110 -18.41 2.58 38.41
N ILE A 111 -17.98 3.48 37.53
CA ILE A 111 -18.76 4.08 36.44
C ILE A 111 -18.47 3.31 35.15
N ASP A 112 -19.49 3.08 34.32
CA ASP A 112 -19.33 2.38 33.05
C ASP A 112 -18.52 3.21 32.04
N VAL A 113 -17.68 2.55 31.24
CA VAL A 113 -16.86 3.20 30.20
C VAL A 113 -17.41 2.84 28.82
N ALA A 114 -17.55 3.85 27.95
CA ALA A 114 -17.94 3.67 26.55
C ALA A 114 -16.85 4.19 25.59
N LEU A 115 -16.32 3.31 24.75
CA LEU A 115 -15.44 3.67 23.64
C LEU A 115 -16.28 4.20 22.48
N VAL A 116 -16.16 5.49 22.17
CA VAL A 116 -17.05 6.16 21.20
C VAL A 116 -16.41 6.48 19.84
N ASP A 117 -15.13 6.17 19.67
CA ASP A 117 -14.42 6.46 18.43
C ASP A 117 -14.50 5.31 17.41
N ARG A 118 -14.23 5.65 16.15
CA ARG A 118 -14.17 4.74 15.02
C ARG A 118 -12.79 4.08 14.97
N ASP A 119 -12.75 2.83 14.53
CA ASP A 119 -11.51 2.13 14.22
C ASP A 119 -10.56 3.00 13.38
N ILE A 120 -9.32 3.14 13.86
CA ILE A 120 -8.32 4.03 13.26
C ILE A 120 -8.01 3.64 11.81
N GLN A 121 -8.06 2.34 11.47
CA GLN A 121 -7.79 1.88 10.11
C GLN A 121 -8.88 2.34 9.15
N THR A 122 -10.14 2.28 9.58
CA THR A 122 -11.30 2.80 8.85
C THR A 122 -11.17 4.31 8.65
N THR A 123 -10.78 5.03 9.69
CA THR A 123 -10.54 6.48 9.63
C THR A 123 -9.45 6.83 8.61
N VAL A 124 -8.31 6.13 8.64
CA VAL A 124 -7.21 6.39 7.69
C VAL A 124 -7.58 5.98 6.26
N GLN A 125 -8.26 4.85 6.06
CA GLN A 125 -8.72 4.42 4.72
C GLN A 125 -9.64 5.47 4.09
N ARG A 126 -10.54 6.05 4.89
CA ARG A 126 -11.48 7.08 4.43
C ARG A 126 -10.79 8.41 4.18
N PHE A 127 -9.84 8.80 5.02
CA PHE A 127 -8.94 9.92 4.74
C PHE A 127 -8.34 9.78 3.36
N TRP A 128 -7.67 8.65 3.06
CA TRP A 128 -7.11 8.39 1.74
C TRP A 128 -8.15 8.36 0.61
N ALA A 129 -9.35 7.86 0.85
CA ALA A 129 -10.41 7.83 -0.16
C ALA A 129 -10.93 9.23 -0.51
N ARG A 130 -10.98 10.14 0.46
CA ARG A 130 -11.49 11.52 0.32
C ARG A 130 -10.49 12.49 -0.28
N LEU A 131 -9.20 12.23 -0.14
CA LEU A 131 -8.18 13.04 -0.79
C LEU A 131 -8.32 13.01 -2.32
N SER A 132 -8.36 14.19 -2.93
CA SER A 132 -8.20 14.37 -4.37
C SER A 132 -6.81 13.88 -4.83
N ALA A 133 -6.66 13.66 -6.13
CA ALA A 133 -5.36 13.28 -6.70
C ALA A 133 -4.26 14.31 -6.39
N VAL A 134 -4.63 15.60 -6.31
CA VAL A 134 -3.70 16.69 -5.99
C VAL A 134 -3.31 16.64 -4.51
N GLU A 135 -4.26 16.48 -3.59
CA GLU A 135 -3.96 16.36 -2.16
C GLU A 135 -3.11 15.14 -1.85
N LYS A 136 -3.40 13.97 -2.46
CA LYS A 136 -2.57 12.77 -2.36
C LYS A 136 -1.14 13.04 -2.79
N LEU A 137 -0.99 13.72 -3.92
CA LEU A 137 0.31 14.02 -4.49
C LEU A 137 1.07 15.02 -3.62
N LYS A 138 0.39 16.03 -3.05
CA LYS A 138 0.99 16.97 -2.09
C LYS A 138 1.47 16.29 -0.81
N LEU A 139 0.67 15.39 -0.23
CA LEU A 139 1.04 14.65 0.99
C LEU A 139 2.20 13.69 0.76
N VAL A 140 2.17 12.93 -0.33
CA VAL A 140 3.31 12.07 -0.70
C VAL A 140 4.53 12.92 -1.06
N GLY A 141 4.31 14.08 -1.69
CA GLY A 141 5.33 15.05 -2.02
C GLY A 141 6.01 15.63 -0.79
N SER A 142 5.25 16.09 0.21
CA SER A 142 5.79 16.66 1.44
C SER A 142 6.58 15.63 2.26
N LEU A 143 6.14 14.36 2.28
CA LEU A 143 6.91 13.27 2.88
C LEU A 143 8.22 13.02 2.14
N ALA A 144 8.20 13.04 0.81
CA ALA A 144 9.40 12.88 0.00
C ALA A 144 10.38 14.06 0.20
N LEU A 145 9.87 15.29 0.35
CA LEU A 145 10.65 16.49 0.70
C LEU A 145 11.21 16.44 2.13
N GLY A 146 10.53 15.77 3.05
CA GLY A 146 11.08 15.47 4.38
C GLY A 146 12.36 14.63 4.35
N ALA A 147 12.56 13.83 3.28
CA ALA A 147 13.76 13.02 3.06
C ALA A 147 14.90 13.78 2.36
N GLY A 148 14.66 15.01 1.89
CA GLY A 148 15.70 15.84 1.26
C GLY A 148 15.17 16.94 0.35
N GLU A 149 16.07 17.79 -0.14
CA GLU A 149 15.71 18.92 -1.02
C GLU A 149 14.93 18.47 -2.28
N PRO A 150 13.96 19.26 -2.79
CA PRO A 150 13.13 18.90 -3.95
C PRO A 150 13.93 18.43 -5.17
N GLY A 151 15.10 19.03 -5.40
CA GLY A 151 16.00 18.65 -6.50
C GLY A 151 16.59 17.25 -6.32
N ALA A 152 17.05 16.90 -5.11
CA ALA A 152 17.63 15.60 -4.83
C ALA A 152 16.59 14.48 -4.96
N VAL A 153 15.39 14.71 -4.42
CA VAL A 153 14.25 13.78 -4.50
C VAL A 153 13.82 13.56 -5.96
N ALA A 154 13.69 14.63 -6.74
CA ALA A 154 13.31 14.56 -8.16
C ALA A 154 14.33 13.78 -8.99
N VAL A 155 15.63 14.01 -8.77
CA VAL A 155 16.71 13.29 -9.46
C VAL A 155 16.73 11.81 -9.07
N GLY A 156 16.62 11.50 -7.77
CA GLY A 156 16.60 10.13 -7.27
C GLY A 156 15.42 9.33 -7.82
N LEU A 157 14.20 9.87 -7.70
CA LEU A 157 12.99 9.22 -8.18
C LEU A 157 12.95 9.14 -9.71
N GLY A 158 13.33 10.21 -10.41
CA GLY A 158 13.44 10.24 -11.85
C GLY A 158 14.45 9.20 -12.36
N GLY A 159 15.59 9.07 -11.69
CA GLY A 159 16.60 8.05 -11.96
C GLY A 159 16.07 6.63 -11.79
N ALA A 160 15.37 6.35 -10.69
CA ALA A 160 14.79 5.03 -10.41
C ALA A 160 13.73 4.63 -11.45
N ILE A 161 12.80 5.53 -11.77
CA ILE A 161 11.76 5.30 -12.79
C ILE A 161 12.41 5.11 -14.16
N ALA A 162 13.38 5.94 -14.52
CA ALA A 162 14.07 5.84 -15.80
C ALA A 162 14.87 4.54 -15.93
N ALA A 163 15.56 4.10 -14.88
CA ALA A 163 16.24 2.81 -14.85
C ALA A 163 15.24 1.65 -15.02
N PHE A 164 14.08 1.72 -14.36
CA PHE A 164 13.03 0.72 -14.52
C PHE A 164 12.46 0.68 -15.95
N LEU A 165 12.20 1.84 -16.55
CA LEU A 165 11.70 1.95 -17.93
C LEU A 165 12.76 1.62 -18.99
N ALA A 166 14.04 1.80 -18.68
CA ALA A 166 15.14 1.44 -19.57
C ALA A 166 15.23 -0.07 -19.79
N VAL A 167 14.81 -0.89 -18.81
CA VAL A 167 14.82 -2.36 -18.92
C VAL A 167 14.03 -2.85 -20.14
N PRO A 168 12.72 -2.54 -20.33
CA PRO A 168 12.00 -2.97 -21.52
C PRO A 168 12.50 -2.27 -22.80
N VAL A 169 12.93 -1.02 -22.73
CA VAL A 169 13.41 -0.27 -23.91
C VAL A 169 14.63 -0.96 -24.55
N VAL A 170 15.67 -1.19 -23.76
CA VAL A 170 16.91 -1.84 -24.22
C VAL A 170 16.66 -3.28 -24.66
N ALA A 171 15.68 -3.93 -24.03
CA ALA A 171 15.34 -5.30 -24.33
C ALA A 171 14.62 -5.54 -25.65
N PHE A 172 13.62 -4.71 -25.94
CA PHE A 172 12.75 -4.89 -27.10
C PHE A 172 13.30 -4.18 -28.34
N LEU A 173 14.00 -3.06 -28.15
CA LEU A 173 14.59 -2.29 -29.24
C LEU A 173 16.05 -2.67 -29.52
N GLY A 174 16.66 -3.47 -28.63
CA GLY A 174 18.09 -3.76 -28.67
C GLY A 174 18.92 -2.54 -28.26
N PRO A 175 20.23 -2.53 -28.58
CA PRO A 175 21.09 -1.38 -28.32
C PRO A 175 20.54 -0.11 -29.00
N VAL A 176 20.14 0.88 -28.20
CA VAL A 176 19.44 2.09 -28.69
C VAL A 176 20.44 3.22 -28.96
N LEU A 177 21.36 3.45 -28.03
CA LEU A 177 22.30 4.57 -28.04
C LEU A 177 23.73 4.12 -28.34
N VAL A 178 24.11 2.92 -27.89
CA VAL A 178 25.42 2.33 -28.13
C VAL A 178 25.34 1.41 -29.34
N PRO A 179 26.08 1.69 -30.44
CA PRO A 179 26.09 0.83 -31.61
C PRO A 179 26.54 -0.59 -31.25
N ALA A 180 25.89 -1.60 -31.82
CA ALA A 180 26.37 -2.98 -31.73
C ALA A 180 27.72 -3.09 -32.44
N VAL A 181 28.80 -3.20 -31.66
CA VAL A 181 30.15 -3.46 -32.18
C VAL A 181 30.44 -4.95 -32.01
N SER A 182 30.55 -5.66 -33.12
CA SER A 182 31.11 -7.02 -33.12
C SER A 182 32.63 -6.94 -33.00
N LEU A 183 33.25 -7.91 -32.33
CA LEU A 183 34.70 -8.05 -32.21
C LEU A 183 35.21 -9.14 -33.16
N PRO A 184 35.67 -8.83 -34.38
CA PRO A 184 36.44 -9.82 -35.15
C PRO A 184 37.95 -9.85 -34.80
N ALA A 185 38.42 -9.15 -33.76
CA ALA A 185 39.81 -8.69 -33.73
C ALA A 185 40.73 -9.29 -32.62
N LEU A 186 40.24 -10.12 -31.70
CA LEU A 186 41.08 -10.60 -30.59
C LEU A 186 41.90 -11.88 -30.88
N GLY A 187 41.65 -12.56 -32.01
CA GLY A 187 42.44 -13.73 -32.42
C GLY A 187 42.38 -14.92 -31.44
N LEU A 188 41.44 -14.92 -30.50
CA LEU A 188 41.25 -15.97 -29.51
C LEU A 188 40.54 -17.17 -30.18
N PRO A 189 41.06 -18.40 -30.10
CA PRO A 189 40.37 -19.57 -30.63
C PRO A 189 39.43 -20.21 -29.59
N GLY A 190 38.31 -20.76 -30.07
CA GLY A 190 37.43 -21.66 -29.30
C GLY A 190 36.61 -20.97 -28.20
N VAL A 191 36.43 -21.67 -27.07
CA VAL A 191 35.55 -21.27 -25.95
C VAL A 191 35.92 -19.90 -25.37
N ALA A 192 37.20 -19.52 -25.42
CA ALA A 192 37.68 -18.23 -24.91
C ALA A 192 37.14 -17.04 -25.73
N ALA A 193 36.93 -17.20 -27.05
CA ALA A 193 36.33 -16.16 -27.88
C ALA A 193 34.83 -16.01 -27.59
N GLY A 194 34.10 -17.11 -27.49
CA GLY A 194 32.67 -17.07 -27.15
C GLY A 194 32.40 -16.45 -25.78
N LEU A 195 33.25 -16.72 -24.78
CA LEU A 195 33.17 -16.07 -23.47
C LEU A 195 33.51 -14.58 -23.53
N ALA A 196 34.53 -14.19 -24.31
CA ALA A 196 34.92 -12.80 -24.47
C ALA A 196 33.85 -11.97 -25.20
N GLU A 197 33.26 -12.52 -26.27
CA GLU A 197 32.14 -11.90 -27.00
C GLU A 197 30.90 -11.77 -26.11
N SER A 198 30.56 -12.81 -25.34
CA SER A 198 29.41 -12.77 -24.42
C SER A 198 29.61 -11.73 -23.31
N ALA A 199 30.79 -11.70 -22.69
CA ALA A 199 31.12 -10.73 -21.65
C ALA A 199 31.12 -9.29 -22.19
N PHE A 200 31.64 -9.09 -23.40
CA PHE A 200 31.64 -7.78 -24.06
C PHE A 200 30.23 -7.33 -24.47
N GLY A 201 29.40 -8.24 -24.97
CA GLY A 201 28.00 -7.97 -25.27
C GLY A 201 27.20 -7.56 -24.02
N LEU A 202 27.43 -8.24 -22.89
CA LEU A 202 26.84 -7.86 -21.60
C LEU A 202 27.30 -6.47 -21.15
N LEU A 203 28.59 -6.14 -21.32
CA LEU A 203 29.13 -4.84 -20.96
C LEU A 203 28.54 -3.72 -21.83
N LEU A 204 28.44 -3.92 -23.15
CA LEU A 204 27.79 -2.96 -24.04
C LEU A 204 26.30 -2.80 -23.74
N GLY A 205 25.60 -3.89 -23.45
CA GLY A 205 24.20 -3.85 -23.03
C GLY A 205 24.01 -3.08 -21.71
N LEU A 206 24.93 -3.23 -20.76
CA LEU A 206 24.91 -2.46 -19.52
C LEU A 206 25.18 -0.96 -19.78
N ILE A 207 26.13 -0.62 -20.64
CA ILE A 207 26.41 0.78 -21.00
C ILE A 207 25.20 1.41 -21.68
N ASP A 208 24.58 0.71 -22.63
CA ASP A 208 23.38 1.17 -23.32
C ASP A 208 22.22 1.37 -22.35
N PHE A 209 22.01 0.41 -21.44
CA PHE A 209 21.05 0.54 -20.36
C PHE A 209 21.27 1.77 -19.49
N LEU A 210 22.50 1.99 -19.03
CA LEU A 210 22.84 3.17 -18.22
C LEU A 210 22.63 4.46 -19.01
N ALA A 211 22.93 4.48 -20.31
CA ALA A 211 22.71 5.64 -21.16
C ALA A 211 21.21 5.94 -21.35
N VAL A 212 20.40 4.92 -21.64
CA VAL A 212 18.93 5.06 -21.77
C VAL A 212 18.31 5.50 -20.44
N ALA A 213 18.74 4.91 -19.33
CA ALA A 213 18.30 5.31 -17.99
C ALA A 213 18.70 6.75 -17.67
N ALA A 214 19.91 7.19 -18.00
CA ALA A 214 20.36 8.56 -17.77
C ALA A 214 19.56 9.58 -18.60
N VAL A 215 19.27 9.26 -19.88
CA VAL A 215 18.42 10.11 -20.73
C VAL A 215 16.99 10.17 -20.17
N GLY A 216 16.42 9.03 -19.79
CA GLY A 216 15.10 8.99 -19.15
C GLY A 216 15.06 9.80 -17.86
N ALA A 217 16.12 9.72 -17.04
CA ALA A 217 16.22 10.47 -15.79
C ALA A 217 16.29 11.98 -16.05
N ALA A 218 17.08 12.41 -17.04
CA ALA A 218 17.16 13.81 -17.45
C ALA A 218 15.82 14.36 -17.99
N LEU A 219 14.98 13.51 -18.59
CA LEU A 219 13.64 13.88 -19.05
C LEU A 219 12.61 13.90 -17.92
N LEU A 220 12.74 13.01 -16.94
CA LEU A 220 11.79 12.87 -15.82
C LEU A 220 12.09 13.81 -14.64
N ALA A 221 13.36 14.12 -14.38
CA ALA A 221 13.75 14.93 -13.24
C ALA A 221 13.19 16.37 -13.28
N PRO A 222 13.19 17.11 -14.42
CA PRO A 222 12.61 18.45 -14.47
C PRO A 222 11.09 18.52 -14.17
N PRO A 223 10.21 17.68 -14.78
CA PRO A 223 8.80 17.70 -14.43
C PRO A 223 8.54 17.20 -13.02
N LEU A 224 9.32 16.25 -12.50
CA LEU A 224 9.23 15.84 -11.09
C LEU A 224 9.68 16.95 -10.13
N TYR A 225 10.76 17.66 -10.45
CA TYR A 225 11.21 18.82 -9.68
C TYR A 225 10.13 19.90 -9.65
N LEU A 226 9.55 20.24 -10.81
CA LEU A 226 8.47 21.21 -10.89
C LEU A 226 7.26 20.74 -10.07
N LEU A 227 6.91 19.47 -10.16
CA LEU A 227 5.83 18.88 -9.38
C LEU A 227 6.07 19.03 -7.87
N PHE A 228 7.26 18.67 -7.38
CA PHE A 228 7.62 18.82 -5.97
C PHE A 228 7.72 20.28 -5.54
N ALA A 229 8.25 21.16 -6.38
CA ALA A 229 8.32 22.60 -6.10
C ALA A 229 6.93 23.25 -6.02
N LEU A 230 5.96 22.81 -6.84
CA LEU A 230 4.58 23.28 -6.81
C LEU A 230 3.73 22.66 -5.70
N THR A 231 4.23 21.60 -5.06
CA THR A 231 3.52 20.87 -4.01
C THR A 231 4.20 20.99 -2.65
N ALA A 232 5.37 21.62 -2.62
CA ALA A 232 6.03 22.05 -1.40
C ALA A 232 5.10 22.98 -0.63
N PRO A 233 4.96 22.80 0.69
CA PRO A 233 4.23 23.75 1.52
C PRO A 233 4.90 25.12 1.42
N ASP A 234 4.10 26.19 1.32
CA ASP A 234 4.63 27.56 1.32
C ASP A 234 5.35 27.82 2.65
N GLU A 235 6.63 28.19 2.62
CA GLU A 235 7.44 28.51 3.81
C GLU A 235 7.07 29.87 4.43
N GLU A 236 5.93 30.46 4.08
CA GLU A 236 5.43 31.67 4.75
C GLU A 236 4.81 31.27 6.10
N TYR A 237 5.70 30.91 7.03
CA TYR A 237 5.39 30.87 8.45
C TYR A 237 5.17 32.33 8.90
N GLU A 238 3.93 32.80 8.87
CA GLU A 238 3.54 33.81 9.84
C GLU A 238 3.64 33.13 11.20
N GLU A 239 4.73 33.40 11.93
CA GLU A 239 4.80 33.19 13.38
C GLU A 239 3.60 33.94 13.98
N LEU A 240 2.47 33.25 14.10
CA LEU A 240 1.40 33.70 14.98
C LEU A 240 2.03 33.86 16.36
N ASP A 241 1.90 35.05 16.93
CA ASP A 241 2.41 35.39 18.26
C ASP A 241 1.71 34.49 19.30
N MET A 242 2.25 33.29 19.52
CA MET A 242 1.64 32.22 20.33
C MET A 242 1.55 32.58 21.82
N SER A 243 2.12 33.70 22.26
CA SER A 243 2.16 34.04 23.69
C SER A 243 0.82 34.46 24.29
N ASP A 244 -0.21 34.71 23.47
CA ASP A 244 -1.51 35.22 23.93
C ASP A 244 -2.72 34.32 23.58
N LEU A 245 -2.51 33.12 23.00
CA LEU A 245 -3.58 32.19 22.61
C LEU A 245 -3.74 31.06 23.62
N THR A 246 -4.98 30.63 23.90
CA THR A 246 -5.21 29.40 24.68
C THR A 246 -4.81 28.18 23.85
N GLU A 247 -4.48 27.06 24.49
CA GLU A 247 -4.15 25.81 23.79
C GLU A 247 -5.29 25.38 22.82
N ALA A 248 -6.54 25.64 23.20
CA ALA A 248 -7.71 25.41 22.35
C ALA A 248 -7.73 26.32 21.10
N ASP A 249 -7.32 27.58 21.23
CA ASP A 249 -7.25 28.53 20.11
C ASP A 249 -6.14 28.14 19.12
N VAL A 250 -5.01 27.63 19.62
CA VAL A 250 -3.91 27.11 18.79
C VAL A 250 -4.37 25.89 18.00
N VAL A 251 -4.99 24.92 18.67
CA VAL A 251 -5.52 23.72 18.00
C VAL A 251 -6.55 24.10 16.94
N THR A 252 -7.44 25.04 17.25
CA THR A 252 -8.47 25.53 16.31
C THR A 252 -7.83 26.18 15.08
N ALA A 253 -6.81 27.03 15.26
CA ALA A 253 -6.08 27.66 14.15
C ALA A 253 -5.39 26.61 13.27
N MET A 254 -4.73 25.61 13.87
CA MET A 254 -4.09 24.51 13.13
C MET A 254 -5.10 23.65 12.36
N MET A 255 -6.28 23.41 12.92
CA MET A 255 -7.34 22.66 12.23
C MET A 255 -7.91 23.44 11.04
N GLU A 256 -8.08 24.75 11.17
CA GLU A 256 -8.55 25.61 10.08
C GLU A 256 -7.51 25.69 8.95
N GLU A 257 -6.23 25.79 9.29
CA GLU A 257 -5.14 25.74 8.32
C GLU A 257 -5.07 24.39 7.60
N PHE A 258 -5.18 23.29 8.34
CA PHE A 258 -5.26 21.95 7.75
C PHE A 258 -6.46 21.80 6.81
N ARG A 259 -7.62 22.37 7.16
CA ARG A 259 -8.83 22.37 6.34
C ARG A 259 -8.65 23.16 5.04
N GLN A 260 -7.90 24.25 5.05
CA GLN A 260 -7.54 24.98 3.84
C GLN A 260 -6.56 24.21 2.95
N PHE A 261 -5.59 23.52 3.56
CA PHE A 261 -4.60 22.71 2.86
C PHE A 261 -5.19 21.42 2.25
N SER A 262 -5.99 20.68 3.02
CA SER A 262 -6.64 19.43 2.60
C SER A 262 -8.10 19.37 3.05
N PRO A 263 -9.02 19.98 2.27
CA PRO A 263 -10.45 19.95 2.57
C PRO A 263 -11.01 18.53 2.68
N GLY A 264 -10.60 17.62 1.78
CA GLY A 264 -11.05 16.23 1.82
C GLY A 264 -10.47 15.45 3.01
N GLY A 265 -9.26 15.82 3.42
CA GLY A 265 -8.61 15.27 4.61
C GLY A 265 -9.31 15.68 5.90
N ALA A 266 -9.61 16.98 6.04
CA ALA A 266 -10.35 17.52 7.18
C ALA A 266 -11.78 16.94 7.27
N GLU A 267 -12.48 16.80 6.15
CA GLU A 267 -13.80 16.17 6.13
C GLU A 267 -13.74 14.73 6.68
N ALA A 268 -12.71 13.95 6.31
CA ALA A 268 -12.61 12.55 6.72
C ALA A 268 -12.09 12.33 8.15
N LEU A 269 -11.11 13.13 8.58
CA LEU A 269 -10.44 12.99 9.89
C LEU A 269 -11.15 13.74 11.00
N ILE A 270 -11.86 14.82 10.67
CA ILE A 270 -12.55 15.69 11.62
C ILE A 270 -14.05 15.49 11.47
N ASP A 271 -14.66 16.00 10.41
CA ASP A 271 -16.13 16.12 10.32
C ASP A 271 -16.85 14.75 10.38
N GLU A 272 -16.35 13.75 9.65
CA GLU A 272 -16.89 12.39 9.69
C GLU A 272 -16.65 11.69 11.02
N ARG A 273 -15.54 12.00 11.69
CA ARG A 273 -15.18 11.43 12.99
C ARG A 273 -16.06 12.03 14.09
N ASP A 274 -16.26 13.36 14.07
CA ASP A 274 -17.20 14.08 14.91
C ASP A 274 -18.61 13.51 14.78
N ALA A 275 -19.08 13.32 13.55
CA ALA A 275 -20.40 12.75 13.29
C ALA A 275 -20.53 11.31 13.82
N PHE A 276 -19.46 10.51 13.73
CA PHE A 276 -19.45 9.14 14.26
C PHE A 276 -19.52 9.12 15.80
N ILE A 277 -18.70 9.94 16.45
CA ILE A 277 -18.68 10.07 17.91
C ILE A 277 -20.03 10.61 18.41
N ALA A 278 -20.55 11.65 17.75
CA ALA A 278 -21.85 12.23 18.08
C ALA A 278 -22.99 11.20 17.95
N HIS A 279 -22.99 10.32 16.94
CA HIS A 279 -23.96 9.21 16.86
C HIS A 279 -23.94 8.32 18.11
N ARG A 280 -22.75 7.97 18.60
CA ARG A 280 -22.61 7.15 19.81
C ARG A 280 -23.11 7.89 21.04
N LEU A 281 -22.74 9.16 21.19
CA LEU A 281 -23.15 9.99 22.32
C LEU A 281 -24.67 10.27 22.32
N VAL A 282 -25.28 10.52 21.16
CA VAL A 282 -26.74 10.65 21.03
C VAL A 282 -27.43 9.35 21.44
N ALA A 283 -26.93 8.19 21.03
CA ALA A 283 -27.50 6.91 21.44
C ALA A 283 -27.45 6.68 22.97
N LEU A 284 -26.34 7.04 23.62
CA LEU A 284 -26.22 6.98 25.08
C LEU A 284 -27.21 7.96 25.76
N ARG A 285 -27.32 9.19 25.24
CA ARG A 285 -28.28 10.19 25.71
C ARG A 285 -29.73 9.71 25.59
N GLU A 286 -30.09 9.15 24.44
CA GLU A 286 -31.44 8.63 24.18
C GLU A 286 -31.78 7.42 25.04
N SER A 287 -30.77 6.68 25.52
CA SER A 287 -30.95 5.61 26.51
C SER A 287 -31.23 6.13 27.93
N GLY A 288 -31.20 7.45 28.14
CA GLY A 288 -31.47 8.11 29.42
C GLY A 288 -30.25 8.21 30.35
N GLN A 289 -29.03 8.02 29.83
CA GLN A 289 -27.80 8.09 30.60
C GLN A 289 -27.28 9.52 30.70
N ARG A 290 -26.66 9.85 31.84
CA ARG A 290 -25.81 11.03 31.99
C ARG A 290 -24.38 10.65 31.63
N VAL A 291 -23.84 11.33 30.62
CA VAL A 291 -22.56 10.99 30.01
C VAL A 291 -21.60 12.15 30.19
N VAL A 292 -20.39 11.87 30.66
CA VAL A 292 -19.25 12.78 30.47
C VAL A 292 -18.43 12.23 29.31
N ALA A 293 -18.35 13.00 28.22
CA ALA A 293 -17.61 12.64 27.02
C ALA A 293 -16.25 13.35 27.01
N VAL A 294 -15.18 12.59 27.19
CA VAL A 294 -13.80 13.06 27.10
C VAL A 294 -13.36 12.94 25.64
N VAL A 295 -13.16 14.07 24.98
CA VAL A 295 -12.83 14.17 23.55
C VAL A 295 -11.70 15.16 23.33
N GLY A 296 -10.95 15.02 22.24
CA GLY A 296 -9.93 15.99 21.87
C GLY A 296 -10.53 17.37 21.63
N ALA A 297 -9.81 18.43 22.00
CA ALA A 297 -10.27 19.81 21.88
C ALA A 297 -10.69 20.18 20.45
N GLY A 298 -10.03 19.61 19.42
CA GLY A 298 -10.39 19.83 18.01
C GLY A 298 -11.71 19.21 17.55
N HIS A 299 -12.24 18.24 18.30
CA HIS A 299 -13.52 17.56 17.99
C HIS A 299 -14.70 18.14 18.77
N ARG A 300 -14.43 18.85 19.86
CA ARG A 300 -15.44 19.35 20.80
C ARG A 300 -16.55 20.15 20.11
N GLU A 301 -16.18 21.19 19.38
CA GLU A 301 -17.17 22.10 18.74
C GLU A 301 -18.05 21.35 17.73
N GLY A 302 -17.43 20.46 16.93
CA GLY A 302 -18.15 19.68 15.93
C GLY A 302 -19.13 18.69 16.55
N ILE A 303 -18.74 18.03 17.64
CA ILE A 303 -19.60 17.12 18.40
C ILE A 303 -20.74 17.88 19.07
N GLU A 304 -20.47 18.99 19.76
CA GLU A 304 -21.49 19.82 20.43
C GLU A 304 -22.56 20.28 19.44
N ARG A 305 -22.17 20.72 18.24
CA ARG A 305 -23.09 21.09 17.16
C ARG A 305 -24.05 19.94 16.76
N TYR A 306 -23.55 18.71 16.68
CA TYR A 306 -24.40 17.53 16.39
C TYR A 306 -25.26 17.11 17.58
N LEU A 307 -24.79 17.29 18.82
CA LEU A 307 -25.58 17.03 20.01
C LEU A 307 -26.77 18.00 20.14
N ASP A 308 -26.58 19.25 19.76
CA ASP A 308 -27.60 20.30 19.75
C ASP A 308 -28.65 20.10 18.65
N ALA A 309 -28.22 19.62 17.47
CA ALA A 309 -29.10 19.34 16.32
C ALA A 309 -28.87 17.93 15.74
N PRO A 310 -29.32 16.85 16.43
CA PRO A 310 -29.06 15.46 16.02
C PRO A 310 -29.63 15.10 14.66
N GLU A 311 -30.68 15.77 14.19
CA GLU A 311 -31.29 15.58 12.88
C GLU A 311 -30.34 15.93 11.71
N THR A 312 -29.25 16.64 11.97
CA THR A 312 -28.22 16.97 10.97
C THR A 312 -27.19 15.86 10.78
N LEU A 313 -27.22 14.82 11.61
CA LEU A 313 -26.28 13.71 11.53
C LEU A 313 -26.44 12.93 10.21
N PRO A 314 -25.34 12.68 9.47
CA PRO A 314 -25.36 11.80 8.31
C PRO A 314 -25.64 10.35 8.75
N PRO A 315 -26.20 9.48 7.88
CA PRO A 315 -26.51 8.10 8.25
C PRO A 315 -25.25 7.32 8.63
N MET A 316 -25.30 6.51 9.70
CA MET A 316 -24.13 5.75 10.21
C MET A 316 -23.43 4.92 9.12
N GLU A 317 -24.19 4.33 8.19
CA GLU A 317 -23.65 3.55 7.06
C GLU A 317 -22.68 4.36 6.18
N SER A 318 -22.89 5.67 6.03
CA SER A 318 -21.99 6.53 5.25
C SER A 318 -20.68 6.84 5.97
N LEU A 319 -20.62 6.65 7.29
CA LEU A 319 -19.47 6.92 8.15
C LEU A 319 -18.56 5.69 8.35
N VAL A 320 -19.09 4.48 8.13
CA VAL A 320 -18.36 3.21 8.30
C VAL A 320 -18.05 2.47 7.00
N GLY A 321 -18.76 2.75 5.90
CA GLY A 321 -18.56 2.05 4.63
C GLY A 321 -17.32 2.52 3.85
N THR A 322 -16.61 1.62 3.17
CA THR A 322 -15.63 2.01 2.14
C THR A 322 -16.37 2.26 0.84
N GLN A 323 -16.36 3.49 0.29
CA GLN A 323 -16.85 3.69 -1.07
C GLN A 323 -15.95 2.90 -2.04
N SER A 324 -16.43 1.76 -2.53
CA SER A 324 -15.76 1.02 -3.60
C SER A 324 -15.97 1.78 -4.91
N SER A 325 -15.03 2.65 -5.28
CA SER A 325 -15.14 3.43 -6.50
C SER A 325 -14.98 2.54 -7.75
N GLY A 326 -16.08 2.30 -8.45
CA GLY A 326 -16.16 2.20 -9.91
C GLY A 326 -15.34 1.14 -10.67
N PHE A 327 -15.58 1.11 -11.99
CA PHE A 327 -14.95 0.20 -12.95
C PHE A 327 -13.42 0.41 -12.98
N SER A 328 -12.67 -0.58 -12.49
CA SER A 328 -11.21 -0.56 -12.61
C SER A 328 -10.82 -0.89 -14.05
N VAL A 329 -10.40 0.13 -14.80
CA VAL A 329 -9.85 -0.01 -16.16
C VAL A 329 -8.71 -1.05 -16.17
N TYR A 330 -7.90 -1.09 -15.11
CA TYR A 330 -6.85 -2.09 -14.93
C TYR A 330 -7.40 -3.52 -14.82
N LYS A 331 -8.44 -3.77 -14.00
CA LYS A 331 -9.10 -5.08 -13.94
C LYS A 331 -9.71 -5.47 -15.28
N ALA A 332 -10.35 -4.53 -15.96
CA ALA A 332 -10.92 -4.76 -17.28
C ALA A 332 -9.86 -5.12 -18.33
N PHE A 333 -8.74 -4.38 -18.36
CA PHE A 333 -7.58 -4.71 -19.19
C PHE A 333 -7.02 -6.09 -18.84
N GLY A 334 -6.85 -6.40 -17.55
CA GLY A 334 -6.36 -7.70 -17.08
C GLY A 334 -7.25 -8.86 -17.55
N TYR A 335 -8.57 -8.73 -17.43
CA TYR A 335 -9.52 -9.74 -17.92
C TYR A 335 -9.53 -9.86 -19.45
N LEU A 336 -9.50 -8.75 -20.17
CA LEU A 336 -9.44 -8.75 -21.63
C LEU A 336 -8.15 -9.40 -22.13
N PHE A 337 -7.01 -9.08 -21.51
CA PHE A 337 -5.72 -9.66 -21.82
C PHE A 337 -5.71 -11.17 -21.54
N THR A 338 -6.23 -11.58 -20.38
CA THR A 338 -6.39 -13.00 -20.02
C THR A 338 -7.24 -13.75 -21.06
N LEU A 339 -8.38 -13.17 -21.46
CA LEU A 339 -9.25 -13.73 -22.48
C LEU A 339 -8.54 -13.84 -23.84
N GLY A 340 -7.84 -12.78 -24.25
CA GLY A 340 -7.06 -12.76 -25.49
C GLY A 340 -5.96 -13.82 -25.51
N PHE A 341 -5.26 -14.01 -24.37
CA PHE A 341 -4.24 -15.03 -24.22
C PHE A 341 -4.82 -16.45 -24.36
N PHE A 342 -5.92 -16.77 -23.66
CA PHE A 342 -6.59 -18.06 -23.78
C PHE A 342 -7.16 -18.29 -25.19
N ALA A 343 -7.68 -17.25 -25.83
CA ALA A 343 -8.14 -17.33 -27.22
C ALA A 343 -6.97 -17.65 -28.15
N PHE A 344 -5.85 -16.94 -28.03
CA PHE A 344 -4.65 -17.20 -28.83
C PHE A 344 -4.14 -18.64 -28.68
N PHE A 345 -3.90 -19.09 -27.44
CA PHE A 345 -3.45 -20.46 -27.19
C PHE A 345 -4.49 -21.52 -27.60
N GLY A 346 -5.78 -21.26 -27.35
CA GLY A 346 -6.87 -22.14 -27.73
C GLY A 346 -6.94 -22.32 -29.25
N LEU A 347 -6.82 -21.24 -30.02
CA LEU A 347 -6.76 -21.29 -31.48
C LEU A 347 -5.52 -22.04 -31.98
N LEU A 348 -4.38 -21.92 -31.30
CA LEU A 348 -3.14 -22.64 -31.66
C LEU A 348 -3.27 -24.15 -31.41
N VAL A 349 -3.93 -24.53 -30.31
CA VAL A 349 -4.32 -25.92 -30.01
C VAL A 349 -5.29 -26.43 -31.07
N MET A 350 -6.32 -25.66 -31.41
CA MET A 350 -7.30 -26.06 -32.43
C MET A 350 -6.65 -26.22 -33.81
N ALA A 351 -5.78 -25.31 -34.22
CA ALA A 351 -5.00 -25.44 -35.46
C ALA A 351 -4.16 -26.72 -35.47
N THR A 352 -3.56 -27.08 -34.33
CA THR A 352 -2.77 -28.31 -34.20
C THR A 352 -3.64 -29.57 -34.26
N VAL A 353 -4.76 -29.61 -33.52
CA VAL A 353 -5.67 -30.77 -33.47
C VAL A 353 -6.34 -31.01 -34.83
N THR A 354 -6.65 -29.95 -35.56
CA THR A 354 -7.28 -30.02 -36.88
C THR A 354 -6.30 -30.20 -38.04
N GLY A 355 -5.00 -30.34 -37.75
CA GLY A 355 -3.98 -30.69 -38.74
C GLY A 355 -3.63 -29.56 -39.70
N VAL A 356 -3.74 -28.31 -39.26
CA VAL A 356 -3.35 -27.15 -40.06
C VAL A 356 -1.85 -27.20 -40.38
N GLU A 357 -1.50 -27.01 -41.65
CA GLU A 357 -0.11 -27.06 -42.11
C GLU A 357 0.75 -26.00 -41.38
N GLY A 358 1.81 -26.46 -40.72
CA GLY A 358 2.68 -25.62 -39.88
C GLY A 358 2.35 -25.62 -38.38
N ALA A 359 1.14 -26.02 -37.97
CA ALA A 359 0.82 -26.22 -36.55
C ALA A 359 1.27 -27.61 -36.10
N SER A 360 2.15 -27.68 -35.10
CA SER A 360 2.65 -28.96 -34.58
C SER A 360 2.52 -29.03 -33.06
N SER A 361 2.31 -30.24 -32.55
CA SER A 361 2.31 -30.49 -31.10
C SER A 361 3.69 -30.20 -30.49
N ASP A 362 4.76 -30.35 -31.28
CA ASP A 362 6.13 -29.98 -30.88
C ASP A 362 6.26 -28.47 -30.67
N LEU A 363 5.75 -27.63 -31.58
CA LEU A 363 5.75 -26.18 -31.42
C LEU A 363 4.99 -25.76 -30.14
N LEU A 364 3.79 -26.30 -29.92
CA LEU A 364 3.00 -26.02 -28.71
C LEU A 364 3.73 -26.42 -27.43
N LEU A 365 4.28 -27.63 -27.38
CA LEU A 365 4.99 -28.15 -26.21
C LEU A 365 6.28 -27.38 -25.95
N ARG A 366 7.03 -26.99 -26.99
CA ARG A 366 8.22 -26.15 -26.85
C ARG A 366 7.86 -24.75 -26.38
N LEU A 367 6.84 -24.13 -26.96
CA LEU A 367 6.39 -22.79 -26.58
C LEU A 367 5.96 -22.74 -25.12
N PHE A 368 5.03 -23.62 -24.73
CA PHE A 368 4.52 -23.67 -23.36
C PHE A 368 5.59 -24.16 -22.38
N GLY A 369 6.32 -25.23 -22.73
CA GLY A 369 7.33 -25.82 -21.86
C GLY A 369 8.49 -24.88 -21.57
N THR A 370 9.03 -24.23 -22.60
CA THR A 370 10.12 -23.24 -22.44
C THR A 370 9.65 -22.05 -21.61
N TRP A 371 8.47 -21.49 -21.89
CA TRP A 371 7.90 -20.41 -21.12
C TRP A 371 7.67 -20.77 -19.64
N PHE A 372 7.09 -21.95 -19.38
CA PHE A 372 6.84 -22.47 -18.04
C PHE A 372 8.14 -22.64 -17.25
N ILE A 373 9.13 -23.34 -17.83
CA ILE A 373 10.40 -23.65 -17.15
C ILE A 373 11.16 -22.37 -16.82
N VAL A 374 11.24 -21.43 -17.75
CA VAL A 374 11.96 -20.17 -17.56
C VAL A 374 11.34 -19.38 -16.41
N ASN A 375 10.03 -19.17 -16.43
CA ASN A 375 9.34 -18.46 -15.34
C ASN A 375 9.51 -19.17 -14.00
N ALA A 376 9.41 -20.50 -13.99
CA ALA A 376 9.57 -21.29 -12.79
C ALA A 376 10.98 -21.17 -12.19
N VAL A 377 12.02 -21.27 -13.02
CA VAL A 377 13.42 -21.20 -12.58
C VAL A 377 13.76 -19.82 -12.04
N PHE A 378 13.42 -18.74 -12.76
CA PHE A 378 13.72 -17.38 -12.29
C PHE A 378 12.95 -17.04 -11.02
N SER A 379 11.66 -17.36 -10.95
CA SER A 379 10.83 -17.05 -9.77
C SER A 379 11.25 -17.87 -8.56
N ALA A 380 11.44 -19.18 -8.70
CA ALA A 380 11.89 -20.03 -7.59
C ALA A 380 13.32 -19.68 -7.16
N GLY A 381 14.20 -19.36 -8.11
CA GLY A 381 15.57 -18.94 -7.84
C GLY A 381 15.64 -17.65 -7.03
N LEU A 382 14.93 -16.60 -7.46
CA LEU A 382 14.90 -15.34 -6.72
C LEU A 382 14.15 -15.45 -5.39
N ALA A 383 13.06 -16.21 -5.33
CA ALA A 383 12.40 -16.54 -4.06
C ALA A 383 13.38 -17.21 -3.09
N LYS A 384 14.21 -18.14 -3.60
CA LYS A 384 15.19 -18.83 -2.77
C LYS A 384 16.30 -17.91 -2.30
N LEU A 385 16.76 -16.98 -3.15
CA LEU A 385 17.70 -15.92 -2.77
C LEU A 385 17.13 -14.96 -1.72
N ALA A 386 15.81 -14.76 -1.70
CA ALA A 386 15.10 -14.00 -0.68
C ALA A 386 15.01 -14.72 0.68
N GLY A 387 15.44 -15.99 0.76
CA GLY A 387 15.37 -16.80 1.97
C GLY A 387 14.14 -17.71 2.06
N ALA A 388 13.35 -17.86 0.98
CA ALA A 388 12.16 -18.71 0.99
C ALA A 388 12.46 -20.18 1.31
N HIS A 389 11.50 -20.85 1.95
CA HIS A 389 11.50 -22.30 2.04
C HIS A 389 11.31 -22.93 0.66
N TRP A 390 11.85 -24.14 0.46
CA TRP A 390 11.79 -24.82 -0.84
C TRP A 390 10.35 -25.07 -1.31
N SER A 391 9.41 -25.31 -0.39
CA SER A 391 7.99 -25.42 -0.72
C SER A 391 7.42 -24.10 -1.25
N SER A 392 7.77 -22.98 -0.62
CA SER A 392 7.30 -21.64 -0.99
C SER A 392 7.86 -21.23 -2.34
N ALA A 393 9.18 -21.40 -2.54
CA ALA A 393 9.85 -21.15 -3.80
C ALA A 393 9.31 -22.05 -4.93
N GLY A 394 9.07 -23.34 -4.64
CA GLY A 394 8.51 -24.29 -5.59
C GLY A 394 7.10 -23.92 -6.04
N VAL A 395 6.24 -23.50 -5.11
CA VAL A 395 4.88 -23.04 -5.42
C VAL A 395 4.92 -21.72 -6.20
N GLY A 396 5.75 -20.76 -5.79
CA GLY A 396 5.96 -19.51 -6.52
C GLY A 396 6.42 -19.75 -7.96
N GLY A 397 7.41 -20.64 -8.15
CA GLY A 397 7.87 -21.04 -9.48
C GLY A 397 6.80 -21.74 -10.31
N ALA A 398 6.08 -22.70 -9.74
CA ALA A 398 5.04 -23.46 -10.45
C ALA A 398 3.87 -22.59 -10.93
N VAL A 399 3.60 -21.47 -10.25
CA VAL A 399 2.50 -20.53 -10.58
C VAL A 399 3.01 -19.31 -11.37
N ALA A 400 4.32 -19.12 -11.52
CA ALA A 400 4.91 -17.92 -12.12
C ALA A 400 4.47 -17.62 -13.56
N TRP A 401 4.17 -18.64 -14.35
CA TRP A 401 3.63 -18.49 -15.70
C TRP A 401 2.23 -17.87 -15.70
N LEU A 402 1.47 -18.02 -14.61
CA LEU A 402 0.09 -17.55 -14.54
C LEU A 402 -0.01 -16.03 -14.55
N THR A 403 1.02 -15.31 -14.08
CA THR A 403 1.05 -13.84 -14.12
C THR A 403 1.12 -13.29 -15.54
N SER A 404 1.86 -13.98 -16.41
CA SER A 404 1.93 -13.59 -17.83
C SER A 404 0.63 -13.93 -18.57
N VAL A 405 -0.27 -14.74 -18.00
CA VAL A 405 -1.65 -14.96 -18.51
C VAL A 405 -2.62 -13.96 -17.90
N ASN A 406 -2.58 -13.82 -16.58
CA ASN A 406 -3.44 -12.98 -15.79
C ASN A 406 -2.58 -12.04 -14.93
N PRO A 407 -2.40 -10.78 -15.37
CA PRO A 407 -1.62 -9.77 -14.65
C PRO A 407 -2.11 -9.50 -13.23
N LEU A 408 -3.34 -9.92 -12.88
CA LEU A 408 -3.93 -9.77 -11.55
C LEU A 408 -3.46 -10.84 -10.56
N LEU A 409 -2.82 -11.91 -11.03
CA LEU A 409 -2.35 -13.02 -10.20
C LEU A 409 -0.83 -13.02 -10.14
N ALA A 410 -0.27 -12.74 -8.97
CA ALA A 410 1.18 -12.65 -8.77
C ALA A 410 1.71 -13.91 -8.02
N PRO A 411 2.75 -14.62 -8.51
CA PRO A 411 3.27 -15.84 -7.88
C PRO A 411 3.82 -15.60 -6.48
N GLY A 412 4.29 -14.38 -6.21
CA GLY A 412 4.73 -13.96 -4.90
C GLY A 412 3.64 -14.11 -3.85
N TRP A 413 2.36 -13.88 -4.18
CA TRP A 413 1.27 -14.10 -3.22
C TRP A 413 1.11 -15.58 -2.85
N PHE A 414 1.27 -16.48 -3.82
CA PHE A 414 1.23 -17.93 -3.58
C PHE A 414 2.45 -18.40 -2.78
N ALA A 415 3.64 -17.90 -3.12
CA ALA A 415 4.86 -18.17 -2.38
C ALA A 415 4.76 -17.66 -0.94
N GLY A 416 4.30 -16.42 -0.74
CA GLY A 416 4.08 -15.81 0.57
C GLY A 416 3.05 -16.56 1.40
N TYR A 417 1.92 -16.97 0.80
CA TYR A 417 0.91 -17.77 1.50
C TYR A 417 1.46 -19.10 2.05
N VAL A 418 2.33 -19.77 1.28
CA VAL A 418 3.00 -20.99 1.75
C VAL A 418 4.08 -20.67 2.77
N GLU A 419 4.79 -19.55 2.62
CA GLU A 419 5.84 -19.11 3.52
C GLU A 419 5.31 -18.77 4.92
N LEU A 420 4.07 -18.27 5.01
CA LEU A 420 3.37 -18.02 6.28
C LEU A 420 3.15 -19.27 7.15
N ARG A 421 3.31 -20.48 6.59
CA ARG A 421 3.34 -21.71 7.41
C ARG A 421 4.62 -21.88 8.22
N TYR A 422 5.66 -21.11 7.87
CA TYR A 422 6.99 -21.16 8.49
C TYR A 422 7.36 -19.84 9.17
N LEU A 423 6.59 -18.78 8.97
CA LEU A 423 6.81 -17.45 9.51
C LEU A 423 5.61 -17.00 10.31
N ASN A 424 5.87 -16.55 11.54
CA ASN A 424 4.89 -15.85 12.35
C ASN A 424 5.18 -14.36 12.20
N VAL A 425 4.30 -13.65 11.47
CA VAL A 425 4.43 -12.22 11.20
C VAL A 425 3.56 -11.47 12.19
N ASN A 426 4.16 -10.52 12.91
CA ASN A 426 3.48 -9.76 13.94
C ASN A 426 3.42 -8.27 13.59
N VAL A 427 2.45 -7.54 14.15
CA VAL A 427 2.38 -6.08 14.01
C VAL A 427 3.65 -5.41 14.58
N ALA A 428 4.20 -5.96 15.65
CA ALA A 428 5.42 -5.48 16.29
C ALA A 428 6.66 -5.54 15.37
N ASP A 429 6.64 -6.39 14.33
CA ASP A 429 7.72 -6.45 13.34
C ASP A 429 7.85 -5.10 12.61
N ILE A 430 6.76 -4.33 12.46
CA ILE A 430 6.77 -3.01 11.80
C ILE A 430 7.61 -2.01 12.62
N GLY A 431 7.43 -1.98 13.94
CA GLY A 431 8.23 -1.12 14.82
C GLY A 431 9.71 -1.47 14.72
N THR A 432 10.01 -2.77 14.80
CA THR A 432 11.38 -3.29 14.64
C THR A 432 12.01 -2.88 13.31
N LEU A 433 11.26 -2.91 12.21
CA LEU A 433 11.74 -2.46 10.90
C LEU A 433 12.03 -0.96 10.88
N ASN A 434 11.17 -0.15 11.49
CA ASN A 434 11.35 1.30 11.55
C ASN A 434 12.61 1.65 12.36
N ASP A 435 12.81 0.99 13.51
CA ASP A 435 13.99 1.18 14.36
C ASP A 435 15.28 0.83 13.60
N ILE A 436 15.28 -0.26 12.82
CA ILE A 436 16.45 -0.67 12.02
C ILE A 436 16.72 0.32 10.87
N ILE A 437 15.66 0.81 10.20
CA ILE A 437 15.79 1.73 9.05
C ILE A 437 16.16 3.14 9.50
N GLY A 438 15.72 3.57 10.68
CA GLY A 438 16.01 4.88 11.26
C GLY A 438 17.45 5.06 11.73
N ASP A 439 18.23 3.98 11.84
CA ASP A 439 19.64 4.04 12.19
C ASP A 439 20.53 4.31 10.95
N GLU A 440 20.64 5.60 10.61
CA GLU A 440 21.38 6.09 9.44
C GLU A 440 22.92 5.98 9.57
N GLU A 441 23.45 5.71 10.77
CA GLU A 441 24.89 5.68 11.01
C GLU A 441 25.52 4.33 10.64
N ARG A 442 24.69 3.29 10.46
CA ARG A 442 25.15 1.91 10.25
C ARG A 442 25.46 1.60 8.77
N PRO A 443 26.46 0.73 8.51
CA PRO A 443 26.71 0.25 7.14
C PRO A 443 25.51 -0.50 6.58
N VAL A 444 25.13 -0.20 5.32
CA VAL A 444 23.98 -0.81 4.61
C VAL A 444 23.96 -2.33 4.65
N ARG A 445 25.13 -2.99 4.62
CA ARG A 445 25.22 -4.45 4.67
C ARG A 445 24.72 -5.03 5.99
N ASP A 446 24.97 -4.34 7.10
CA ASP A 446 24.65 -4.79 8.45
C ASP A 446 23.17 -4.50 8.69
N LEU A 447 22.68 -3.36 8.20
CA LEU A 447 21.26 -3.03 8.15
C LEU A 447 20.46 -4.09 7.35
N LEU A 448 20.93 -4.50 6.17
CA LEU A 448 20.31 -5.56 5.38
C LEU A 448 20.37 -6.95 6.03
N ALA A 449 21.37 -7.21 6.89
CA ALA A 449 21.44 -8.47 7.63
C ALA A 449 20.34 -8.50 8.69
N ASP A 450 20.22 -7.44 9.48
CA ASP A 450 19.22 -7.31 10.54
C ASP A 450 17.79 -7.30 9.98
N LEU A 451 17.55 -6.58 8.88
CA LEU A 451 16.24 -6.59 8.21
C LEU A 451 15.82 -8.01 7.81
N ARG A 452 16.76 -8.86 7.35
CA ARG A 452 16.45 -10.26 6.98
C ARG A 452 16.10 -11.14 8.17
N GLU A 453 16.44 -10.75 9.38
CA GLU A 453 16.05 -11.47 10.60
C GLU A 453 14.58 -11.21 10.96
N VAL A 454 14.02 -10.08 10.52
CA VAL A 454 12.62 -9.74 10.78
C VAL A 454 11.66 -10.57 9.89
N PRO A 455 10.72 -11.33 10.49
CA PRO A 455 9.76 -12.17 9.76
C PRO A 455 8.98 -11.44 8.67
N LEU A 456 8.44 -10.26 8.98
CA LEU A 456 7.70 -9.43 8.04
C LEU A 456 8.54 -9.04 6.81
N PHE A 457 9.77 -8.57 7.00
CA PHE A 457 10.64 -8.21 5.88
C PHE A 457 10.99 -9.43 5.04
N ARG A 458 11.28 -10.57 5.66
CA ARG A 458 11.54 -11.81 4.92
C ARG A 458 10.35 -12.22 4.06
N LEU A 459 9.13 -12.13 4.60
CA LEU A 459 7.91 -12.41 3.82
C LEU A 459 7.77 -11.45 2.64
N ILE A 460 7.92 -10.14 2.86
CA ILE A 460 7.84 -9.11 1.82
C ILE A 460 8.91 -9.37 0.74
N ALA A 461 10.15 -9.64 1.14
CA ALA A 461 11.26 -9.93 0.24
C ALA A 461 10.98 -11.18 -0.62
N VAL A 462 10.46 -12.25 -0.01
CA VAL A 462 10.06 -13.47 -0.73
C VAL A 462 8.98 -13.17 -1.77
N VAL A 463 7.91 -12.47 -1.39
CA VAL A 463 6.82 -12.09 -2.30
C VAL A 463 7.36 -11.23 -3.45
N ALA A 464 8.12 -10.18 -3.13
CA ALA A 464 8.65 -9.23 -4.10
C ALA A 464 9.62 -9.90 -5.08
N LEU A 465 10.61 -10.64 -4.59
CA LEU A 465 11.62 -11.29 -5.44
C LEU A 465 11.04 -12.42 -6.29
N THR A 466 10.00 -13.11 -5.82
CA THR A 466 9.25 -14.07 -6.65
C THR A 466 8.58 -13.37 -7.83
N ASN A 467 7.94 -12.22 -7.60
CA ASN A 467 7.29 -11.44 -8.66
C ASN A 467 8.31 -10.87 -9.65
N VAL A 468 9.43 -10.34 -9.16
CA VAL A 468 10.55 -9.89 -9.99
C VAL A 468 11.08 -11.04 -10.85
N GLY A 469 11.19 -12.25 -10.28
CA GLY A 469 11.64 -13.43 -11.02
C GLY A 469 10.69 -13.83 -12.14
N SER A 470 9.37 -13.75 -11.92
CA SER A 470 8.38 -14.00 -12.97
C SER A 470 8.43 -12.96 -14.06
N PHE A 471 8.60 -11.68 -13.70
CA PHE A 471 8.79 -10.61 -14.68
C PHE A 471 10.05 -10.84 -15.53
N ILE A 472 11.20 -11.10 -14.90
CA ILE A 472 12.46 -11.39 -15.61
C ILE A 472 12.33 -12.65 -16.47
N GLY A 473 11.68 -13.69 -15.98
CA GLY A 473 11.47 -14.93 -16.72
C GLY A 473 10.57 -14.74 -17.95
N SER A 474 9.44 -14.04 -17.79
CA SER A 474 8.54 -13.68 -18.89
C SER A 474 9.23 -12.81 -19.93
N TRP A 475 10.04 -11.86 -19.46
CA TRP A 475 10.84 -11.00 -20.30
C TRP A 475 11.90 -11.76 -21.09
N PHE A 476 12.74 -12.57 -20.41
CA PHE A 476 13.77 -13.39 -21.03
C PHE A 476 13.18 -14.37 -22.04
N PHE A 477 12.02 -14.96 -21.70
CA PHE A 477 11.28 -15.77 -22.64
C PHE A 477 10.88 -14.98 -23.89
N ALA A 478 10.24 -13.81 -23.75
CA ALA A 478 9.76 -13.03 -24.89
C ALA A 478 10.87 -12.44 -25.76
N SER A 479 11.99 -12.01 -25.17
CA SER A 479 13.07 -11.33 -25.90
C SER A 479 14.12 -12.28 -26.46
N VAL A 480 14.46 -13.35 -25.74
CA VAL A 480 15.56 -14.25 -26.13
C VAL A 480 15.04 -15.57 -26.69
N LEU A 481 14.11 -16.24 -26.00
CA LEU A 481 13.73 -17.61 -26.33
C LEU A 481 12.58 -17.71 -27.33
N LEU A 482 11.67 -16.73 -27.34
CA LEU A 482 10.53 -16.71 -28.25
C LEU A 482 10.95 -16.66 -29.72
N PRO A 483 11.95 -15.84 -30.13
CA PRO A 483 12.48 -15.87 -31.48
C PRO A 483 13.06 -17.24 -31.88
N GLU A 484 13.73 -17.93 -30.95
CA GLU A 484 14.28 -19.27 -31.19
C GLU A 484 13.17 -20.34 -31.30
N VAL A 485 12.13 -20.25 -30.47
CA VAL A 485 10.98 -21.17 -30.52
C VAL A 485 10.23 -21.03 -31.85
N PHE A 486 10.16 -19.81 -32.40
CA PHE A 486 9.54 -19.51 -33.68
C PHE A 486 10.54 -19.48 -34.85
N GLU A 487 11.76 -20.00 -34.69
CA GLU A 487 12.72 -20.07 -35.78
C GLU A 487 12.13 -20.89 -36.95
N GLY A 488 11.98 -20.25 -38.12
CA GLY A 488 11.31 -20.82 -39.29
C GLY A 488 9.83 -20.48 -39.46
N TYR A 489 9.23 -19.70 -38.56
CA TYR A 489 7.87 -19.17 -38.67
C TYR A 489 7.89 -17.66 -38.90
N THR A 490 7.08 -17.17 -39.86
CA THR A 490 6.84 -15.74 -40.02
C THR A 490 5.60 -15.30 -39.23
N LEU A 491 5.49 -13.99 -38.95
CA LEU A 491 4.28 -13.43 -38.35
C LEU A 491 3.01 -13.77 -39.15
N ASN A 492 3.13 -13.82 -40.49
CA ASN A 492 2.02 -14.20 -41.37
C ASN A 492 1.62 -15.67 -41.23
N ASP A 493 2.57 -16.55 -40.90
CA ASP A 493 2.28 -17.96 -40.66
C ASP A 493 1.51 -18.12 -39.34
N VAL A 494 1.93 -17.42 -38.28
CA VAL A 494 1.20 -17.40 -37.00
C VAL A 494 -0.22 -16.86 -37.18
N LEU A 495 -0.39 -15.75 -37.91
CA LEU A 495 -1.71 -15.19 -38.20
C LEU A 495 -2.58 -16.17 -39.01
N ARG A 496 -2.00 -16.88 -39.98
CA ARG A 496 -2.71 -17.90 -40.76
C ARG A 496 -3.19 -19.05 -39.86
N LEU A 497 -2.34 -19.53 -38.96
CA LEU A 497 -2.69 -20.57 -37.99
C LEU A 497 -3.86 -20.11 -37.09
N MET A 498 -3.87 -18.87 -36.64
CA MET A 498 -4.96 -18.30 -35.84
C MET A 498 -6.28 -18.23 -36.61
N VAL A 499 -6.26 -17.73 -37.84
CA VAL A 499 -7.47 -17.61 -38.67
C VAL A 499 -8.03 -18.98 -39.02
N GLN A 500 -7.18 -19.93 -39.43
CA GLN A 500 -7.61 -21.28 -39.75
C GLN A 500 -8.08 -22.04 -38.50
N GLY A 501 -7.41 -21.88 -37.36
CA GLY A 501 -7.88 -22.41 -36.08
C GLY A 501 -9.27 -21.87 -35.71
N ALA A 502 -9.55 -20.59 -35.99
CA ALA A 502 -10.85 -19.98 -35.71
C ALA A 502 -11.94 -20.52 -36.64
N SER A 503 -11.68 -20.60 -37.96
CA SER A 503 -12.60 -21.20 -38.92
C SER A 503 -12.92 -22.65 -38.56
N ASN A 504 -11.90 -23.45 -38.26
CA ASN A 504 -12.07 -24.85 -37.89
C ASN A 504 -12.87 -25.01 -36.57
N SER A 505 -12.68 -24.10 -35.62
CA SER A 505 -13.47 -24.08 -34.38
C SER A 505 -14.94 -23.79 -34.64
N ILE A 506 -15.25 -22.85 -35.55
CA ILE A 506 -16.61 -22.52 -35.96
C ILE A 506 -17.28 -23.73 -36.63
N ASP A 507 -16.58 -24.41 -37.54
CA ASP A 507 -17.11 -25.58 -38.25
C ASP A 507 -17.43 -26.74 -37.30
N ILE A 508 -16.58 -26.98 -36.29
CA ILE A 508 -16.83 -28.01 -35.27
C ILE A 508 -18.05 -27.65 -34.41
N ILE A 509 -18.17 -26.40 -33.98
CA ILE A 509 -19.31 -25.94 -33.17
C ILE A 509 -20.61 -26.00 -33.99
N ALA A 510 -20.58 -25.55 -35.24
CA ALA A 510 -21.71 -25.58 -36.15
C ALA A 510 -22.13 -27.02 -36.53
N GLY A 511 -21.20 -27.97 -36.53
CA GLY A 511 -21.50 -29.40 -36.74
C GLY A 511 -22.02 -30.13 -35.49
N LEU A 512 -21.92 -29.53 -34.30
CA LEU A 512 -22.43 -30.06 -33.04
C LEU A 512 -23.83 -29.52 -32.67
N LEU A 513 -24.22 -28.37 -33.26
CA LEU A 513 -25.56 -27.77 -33.19
C LEU A 513 -26.47 -28.33 -34.28
#